data_AF-G5GI12-F1
#
_entry.id   AF-G5GI12-F1
#
_cell.length_a   1.000
_cell.length_b   1.000
_cell.length_c   1.000
_cell.angle_alpha   90.00
_cell.angle_beta   90.00
_cell.angle_gamma   90.00
#
_symmetry.space_group_name_H-M   'P 1'
#
loop_
_entity.id
_entity.type
_entity.pdbx_description
1 polymer ?
#
loop_
_entity_poly.entity_id
_entity_poly.type
_entity_poly.pdbx_seq_one_letter_code
_entity_poly.pdbx_strand_id
1 'polypeptide(L)' 'MVLPEIVTVQIDLSGNPSNKFPKILAVISPALLSIGGALGYYFSQDKEKKYLMLAVIGSLLPIITLLFNK' A
#
# COMPACT_ATOMS: atom_id res chain seq x y z
N MET A 1 -1.00 -22.81 -0.02
CA MET A 1 -0.02 -22.26 0.95
C MET A 1 -0.59 -20.93 1.43
N VAL A 2 -1.12 -20.87 2.65
CA VAL A 2 -1.72 -19.66 3.22
C VAL A 2 -0.59 -18.82 3.78
N LEU A 3 -0.41 -17.60 3.27
CA LEU A 3 0.58 -16.66 3.80
C LEU A 3 0.28 -16.33 5.27
N PRO A 4 1.30 -16.09 6.11
CA PRO A 4 1.14 -15.78 7.52
C PRO A 4 0.29 -14.52 7.76
N GLU A 5 -0.35 -14.46 8.94
CA GLU A 5 -1.30 -13.41 9.35
C GLU A 5 -0.64 -12.01 9.48
N ILE A 6 0.68 -12.00 9.61
CA ILE A 6 1.51 -10.82 9.76
C ILE A 6 2.53 -10.75 8.63
N VAL A 7 2.77 -9.54 8.12
CA VAL A 7 3.76 -9.27 7.08
C VAL A 7 4.97 -8.58 7.68
N THR A 8 6.16 -8.89 7.16
CA THR A 8 7.39 -8.23 7.55
C THR A 8 7.51 -6.94 6.75
N VAL A 9 7.60 -5.80 7.44
CA VAL A 9 7.64 -4.48 6.78
C VAL A 9 9.05 -3.90 6.74
N GLN A 10 9.98 -4.48 7.50
CA GLN A 10 11.38 -4.06 7.56
C GLN A 10 12.27 -5.27 7.81
N ILE A 11 13.40 -5.28 7.13
CA ILE A 11 14.48 -6.25 7.31
C ILE A 11 15.65 -5.47 7.93
N ASP A 12 16.19 -5.93 9.05
CA ASP A 12 17.38 -5.32 9.63
C ASP A 12 18.65 -5.61 8.80
N LEU A 13 19.78 -4.99 9.16
CA LEU A 13 21.07 -5.21 8.51
C LEU A 13 21.54 -6.67 8.57
N SER A 14 20.99 -7.46 9.49
CA SER A 14 21.29 -8.87 9.69
C SER A 14 20.33 -9.80 8.94
N GLY A 15 19.39 -9.25 8.16
CA GLY A 15 18.43 -10.03 7.39
C GLY A 15 17.20 -10.48 8.19
N ASN A 16 17.05 -10.07 9.45
CA ASN A 16 15.94 -10.48 10.30
C ASN A 16 14.72 -9.58 10.12
N PRO A 17 13.51 -10.13 10.27
CA PRO A 17 12.29 -9.33 10.39
C PRO A 17 12.36 -8.39 11.60
N SER A 18 12.52 -7.09 11.37
CA SER A 18 12.64 -6.10 12.44
C SER A 18 11.28 -5.57 12.90
N ASN A 19 10.29 -5.54 12.00
CA ASN A 19 8.93 -5.07 12.29
C ASN A 19 7.88 -5.93 11.58
N LYS A 20 6.85 -6.35 12.34
CA LYS A 20 5.71 -7.13 11.84
C LYS A 20 4.47 -6.23 11.84
N PHE A 21 3.76 -6.17 10.73
CA PHE A 21 2.55 -5.39 10.60
C PHE A 21 1.35 -6.30 10.26
N PRO A 22 0.13 -6.01 10.75
CA PRO A 22 -1.04 -6.79 10.39
C PRO A 22 -1.28 -6.76 8.88
N LYS A 23 -1.41 -7.93 8.25
CA LYS A 23 -1.58 -8.04 6.79
C LYS A 23 -2.81 -7.26 6.29
N ILE A 24 -3.89 -7.30 7.07
CA ILE A 24 -5.14 -6.59 6.76
C ILE A 24 -4.89 -5.08 6.65
N LEU A 25 -4.15 -4.48 7.57
CA LEU A 25 -3.85 -3.05 7.53
C LEU A 25 -2.90 -2.69 6.38
N ALA A 26 -1.96 -3.58 6.03
CA ALA A 26 -1.07 -3.40 4.88
C ALA A 26 -1.81 -3.38 3.53
N VAL A 27 -3.00 -3.98 3.46
CA VAL A 27 -3.85 -4.01 2.25
C VAL A 27 -4.92 -2.92 2.28
N ILE A 28 -5.53 -2.68 3.45
CA ILE A 28 -6.60 -1.67 3.58
C ILE A 28 -6.05 -0.26 3.44
N SER A 29 -4.87 0.05 4.01
CA SER A 29 -4.36 1.43 3.98
C SER A 29 -4.05 1.92 2.55
N PRO A 30 -3.40 1.15 1.66
CA PRO A 30 -3.17 1.59 0.29
C PRO A 30 -4.46 1.60 -0.53
N ALA A 31 -5.40 0.68 -0.24
CA ALA A 31 -6.72 0.67 -0.87
C ALA A 31 -7.51 1.95 -0.55
N LEU A 32 -7.51 2.39 0.71
CA LEU A 32 -8.15 3.64 1.12
C LEU A 32 -7.49 4.86 0.49
N LEU A 33 -6.15 4.89 0.41
CA LEU A 33 -5.43 5.95 -0.31
C LEU A 33 -5.77 5.95 -1.81
N SER A 34 -5.89 4.77 -2.41
CA SER A 34 -6.23 4.63 -3.82
C SER A 34 -7.64 5.16 -4.11
N ILE A 35 -8.61 4.75 -3.29
CA ILE A 35 -10.01 5.17 -3.40
C ILE A 35 -10.12 6.68 -3.12
N GLY A 36 -9.49 7.17 -2.06
CA GLY A 36 -9.47 8.58 -1.70
C GLY A 36 -8.84 9.45 -2.79
N GLY A 37 -7.74 8.99 -3.40
CA GLY A 37 -7.11 9.66 -4.54
C GLY A 37 -8.02 9.67 -5.77
N ALA A 38 -8.68 8.56 -6.08
CA ALA A 38 -9.60 8.47 -7.22
C ALA A 38 -10.83 9.38 -7.04
N LEU A 39 -11.44 9.37 -5.86
CA LEU A 39 -12.56 10.25 -5.51
C LEU A 39 -12.12 11.72 -5.53
N GLY A 40 -10.97 12.03 -4.91
CA GLY A 40 -10.41 13.38 -4.92
C GLY A 40 -10.13 13.88 -6.33
N TYR A 41 -9.64 13.01 -7.22
CA TYR A 41 -9.39 13.37 -8.62
C TYR A 41 -10.70 13.58 -9.39
N TYR A 42 -11.71 12.74 -9.15
CA TYR A 42 -13.02 12.84 -9.79
C TYR A 42 -13.77 14.12 -9.40
N PHE A 43 -13.73 14.51 -8.11
CA PHE A 43 -14.43 15.69 -7.61
C PHE A 43 -13.59 16.99 -7.68
N SER A 44 -12.29 16.90 -7.97
CA SER A 44 -11.43 18.08 -8.14
C SER A 44 -11.75 18.76 -9.47
N GLN A 45 -12.22 20.01 -9.41
CA GLN A 45 -12.54 20.82 -10.59
C GLN A 45 -11.32 21.00 -11.51
N ASP A 46 -10.14 21.19 -10.90
CA ASP A 46 -8.88 21.41 -11.62
C ASP A 46 -8.13 20.11 -11.95
N LYS A 47 -8.75 18.95 -11.66
CA LYS A 47 -8.14 17.61 -11.84
C LYS A 47 -6.71 17.56 -11.31
N GLU A 48 -6.52 17.97 -10.06
CA GLU A 48 -5.18 18.12 -9.51
C GLU A 48 -4.40 16.80 -9.57
N LYS A 49 -3.21 16.85 -10.16
CA LYS A 49 -2.33 15.68 -10.35
C LYS A 49 -1.99 14.96 -9.05
N LYS A 50 -2.02 15.66 -7.91
CA LYS A 50 -1.76 15.08 -6.58
C LYS A 50 -2.75 13.96 -6.23
N TYR A 51 -4.02 14.10 -6.62
CA TYR A 51 -5.06 13.11 -6.34
C TYR A 51 -4.90 11.88 -7.24
N LEU A 52 -4.56 12.09 -8.52
CA LEU A 52 -4.21 11.01 -9.44
C LEU A 52 -2.98 10.24 -8.95
N MET A 53 -1.96 10.96 -8.49
CA MET A 53 -0.73 10.36 -7.96
C MET A 53 -1.01 9.53 -6.69
N LEU A 54 -1.89 10.02 -5.79
CA LEU A 54 -2.38 9.26 -4.64
C LEU A 54 -3.09 7.96 -5.07
N ALA A 55 -3.96 8.04 -6.08
CA ALA A 55 -4.65 6.87 -6.62
C ALA A 55 -3.67 5.80 -7.13
N VAL A 56 -2.69 6.25 -7.93
CA VAL A 56 -1.66 5.39 -8.54
C VAL A 56 -0.75 4.76 -7.49
N ILE A 57 -0.27 5.54 -6.52
CA ILE A 57 0.61 5.05 -5.44
C ILE A 57 -0.13 4.06 -4.55
N GLY A 58 -1.38 4.36 -4.17
CA GLY A 58 -2.22 3.46 -3.37
C GLY A 58 -2.48 2.12 -4.06
N SER A 59 -2.55 2.09 -5.40
CA SER A 59 -2.67 0.86 -6.18
C SER A 59 -1.34 0.10 -6.36
N LEU A 60 -0.23 0.81 -6.53
CA LEU A 60 1.10 0.21 -6.76
C LEU A 60 1.71 -0.43 -5.51
N LEU A 61 1.54 0.21 -4.35
CA LEU A 61 2.07 -0.27 -3.08
C LEU A 61 1.75 -1.74 -2.78
N PRO A 62 0.47 -2.19 -2.80
CA PRO A 62 0.13 -3.58 -2.50
C PRO A 62 0.67 -4.56 -3.56
N ILE A 63 0.78 -4.14 -4.83
CA ILE A 63 1.38 -4.96 -5.89
C ILE A 63 2.86 -5.20 -5.59
N ILE A 64 3.60 -4.13 -5.27
CA ILE A 64 5.02 -4.22 -4.90
C ILE A 64 5.15 -5.09 -3.64
N THR A 65 4.36 -4.83 -2.60
CA THR A 65 4.40 -5.63 -1.38
C THR A 65 4.15 -7.12 -1.66
N LEU A 66 3.18 -7.48 -2.51
CA LEU A 66 2.92 -8.89 -2.85
C LEU A 66 4.05 -9.53 -3.66
N LEU A 67 4.74 -8.77 -4.53
CA LEU A 67 5.87 -9.29 -5.31
C LEU A 67 7.10 -9.57 -4.45
N PHE A 68 7.36 -8.73 -3.44
CA PHE A 68 8.53 -8.83 -2.58
C PHE A 68 8.28 -9.61 -1.28
N ASN A 69 7.03 -9.75 -0.84
CA ASN A 69 6.64 -10.58 0.30
C ASN A 69 6.32 -12.00 -0.16
N LYS A 70 7.35 -12.71 -0.62
CA LYS A 70 7.27 -14.10 -1.08
C LYS A 70 7.32 -15.08 0.08
#